data_AF-A0AAW5QXR8-F1
#
_entry.id   AF-A0AAW5QXR8-F1
#
_cell.length_a   1.000
_cell.length_b   1.000
_cell.length_c   1.000
_cell.angle_alpha   90.00
_cell.angle_beta   90.00
_cell.angle_gamma   90.00
#
_symmetry.space_group_name_H-M   'P 1'
#
loop_
_entity.id
_entity.type
_entity.pdbx_description
1 polymer ?
#
loop_
_entity_poly.entity_id
_entity_poly.type
_entity_poly.pdbx_seq_one_letter_code
_entity_poly.pdbx_strand_id
1 'polypeptide(L)'
;MTGISLGRLGLHATALATASVVASFAVAPASARILDGDPSAVTLTFSPKDTKTAGFTTGVGRTQAISVARRYLGGNPTGQRSQWCADFMNLVEKKIGREGTGSRSSKSYLAYGKPVSNPQPGDIVVLARRGGGHVGYFMGWKDGKIELISGNHGRKVGIGTYPKSRVLGYRRP
;
A
#
# COMPACT_ATOMS: atom_id res chain seq x y z
N MET A 1 -23.42 -17.84 73.96
CA MET A 1 -23.75 -16.72 73.05
C MET A 1 -24.86 -17.19 72.12
N THR A 2 -26.10 -16.96 72.54
CA THR A 2 -27.35 -17.17 71.80
C THR A 2 -27.51 -16.07 70.74
N GLY A 3 -28.04 -16.43 69.57
CA GLY A 3 -28.20 -15.52 68.43
C GLY A 3 -29.39 -14.55 68.56
N ILE A 4 -29.66 -13.82 67.47
CA ILE A 4 -30.97 -13.57 66.84
C ILE A 4 -30.75 -12.75 65.55
N SER A 5 -31.55 -13.13 64.54
CA SER A 5 -31.74 -12.60 63.18
C SER A 5 -32.34 -11.18 63.13
N LEU A 6 -32.16 -10.48 61.99
CA LEU A 6 -33.05 -9.51 61.29
C LEU A 6 -32.15 -8.53 60.48
N GLY A 7 -32.43 -8.11 59.24
CA GLY A 7 -33.65 -8.17 58.46
C GLY A 7 -33.39 -7.91 56.96
N ARG A 8 -34.48 -8.08 56.20
CA ARG A 8 -34.61 -7.87 54.75
C ARG A 8 -34.63 -6.37 54.40
N LEU A 9 -34.08 -5.99 53.25
CA LEU A 9 -34.46 -4.86 52.36
C LEU A 9 -33.46 -4.91 51.17
N GLY A 10 -33.76 -4.69 49.90
CA GLY A 10 -34.96 -4.29 49.19
C GLY A 10 -34.65 -4.38 47.69
N LEU A 11 -35.71 -4.50 46.90
CA LEU A 11 -35.76 -4.41 45.44
C LEU A 11 -35.10 -3.12 44.93
N HIS A 12 -34.47 -3.13 43.76
CA HIS A 12 -34.73 -2.17 42.66
C HIS A 12 -33.91 -2.54 41.42
N ALA A 13 -34.63 -2.90 40.36
CA ALA A 13 -34.14 -3.02 39.00
C ALA A 13 -34.13 -1.64 38.33
N THR A 14 -33.07 -1.32 37.59
CA THR A 14 -33.15 -0.35 36.49
C THR A 14 -32.01 -0.60 35.51
N ALA A 15 -32.37 -1.17 34.36
CA ALA A 15 -31.55 -1.17 33.15
C ALA A 15 -31.54 0.23 32.55
N LEU A 16 -30.38 0.72 32.14
CA LEU A 16 -30.25 1.90 31.28
C LEU A 16 -29.45 1.50 30.04
N ALA A 17 -30.21 1.37 28.95
CA ALA A 17 -29.70 1.27 27.59
C ALA A 17 -29.16 2.64 27.15
N THR A 18 -27.92 2.70 26.67
CA THR A 18 -27.37 3.89 26.03
C THR A 18 -27.78 3.90 24.56
N ALA A 19 -28.69 4.80 24.21
CA ALA A 19 -29.15 5.04 22.86
C ALA A 19 -28.17 5.94 22.07
N SER A 20 -28.06 5.65 20.78
CA SER A 20 -27.36 6.40 19.74
C SER A 20 -27.89 7.84 19.61
N VAL A 21 -26.99 8.79 19.38
CA VAL A 21 -27.34 10.11 18.83
C VAL A 21 -26.80 10.18 17.40
N VAL A 22 -27.72 10.06 16.44
CA VAL A 22 -27.52 10.43 15.04
C VAL A 22 -28.14 11.82 14.89
N ALA A 23 -27.31 12.85 14.72
CA ALA A 23 -27.79 14.19 14.40
C ALA A 23 -27.92 14.32 12.88
N SER A 24 -29.17 14.26 12.40
CA SER A 24 -29.55 14.62 11.04
C SER A 24 -30.04 16.07 11.03
N PHE A 25 -29.40 16.93 10.25
CA PHE A 25 -30.02 18.19 9.82
C PHE A 25 -30.30 18.07 8.33
N ALA A 26 -31.59 17.99 7.99
CA ALA A 26 -32.09 18.14 6.64
C ALA A 26 -32.57 19.58 6.47
N VAL A 27 -32.01 20.29 5.48
CA VAL A 27 -32.65 21.46 4.88
C VAL A 27 -32.43 21.39 3.37
N ALA A 28 -33.54 21.39 2.64
CA ALA A 28 -33.66 21.66 1.21
C ALA A 28 -34.99 22.40 1.00
N PRO A 29 -35.29 22.99 -0.16
CA PRO A 29 -34.43 23.51 -1.24
C PRO A 29 -34.83 24.96 -1.65
N ALA A 30 -34.08 25.59 -2.58
CA ALA A 30 -34.61 26.17 -3.83
C ALA A 30 -33.67 27.24 -4.46
N SER A 31 -33.38 26.99 -5.75
CA SER A 31 -33.13 27.96 -6.82
C SER A 31 -31.83 28.79 -6.85
N ALA A 32 -30.88 28.25 -7.61
CA ALA A 32 -30.11 28.89 -8.69
C ALA A 32 -29.97 30.43 -8.72
N ARG A 33 -28.72 30.92 -8.78
CA ARG A 33 -28.15 31.66 -9.93
C ARG A 33 -26.60 31.64 -9.90
N ILE A 34 -26.04 31.62 -11.10
CA ILE A 34 -24.64 31.43 -11.52
C ILE A 34 -23.83 32.73 -11.35
N LEU A 35 -22.57 32.67 -10.86
CA LEU A 35 -21.39 33.30 -11.50
C LEU A 35 -20.07 32.94 -10.77
N ASP A 36 -19.16 32.35 -11.55
CA ASP A 36 -17.69 32.36 -11.52
C ASP A 36 -16.87 32.20 -10.22
N GLY A 37 -15.99 31.17 -10.25
CA GLY A 37 -14.65 31.22 -9.65
C GLY A 37 -14.41 30.31 -8.44
N ASP A 38 -14.23 29.00 -8.66
CA ASP A 38 -13.98 28.02 -7.60
C ASP A 38 -12.49 27.58 -7.54
N PRO A 39 -11.80 27.73 -6.39
CA PRO A 39 -10.71 26.84 -6.01
C PRO A 39 -11.09 26.09 -4.71
N SER A 40 -12.03 25.15 -4.81
CA SER A 40 -12.46 24.34 -3.67
C SER A 40 -11.73 22.99 -3.65
N ALA A 41 -11.15 22.73 -2.48
CA ALA A 41 -10.58 21.48 -2.03
C ALA A 41 -11.42 20.26 -2.47
N VAL A 42 -10.79 19.37 -3.23
CA VAL A 42 -11.34 18.06 -3.58
C VAL A 42 -11.34 17.18 -2.32
N THR A 43 -12.45 17.17 -1.59
CA THR A 43 -12.72 16.17 -0.55
C THR A 43 -13.30 14.93 -1.21
N LEU A 44 -12.48 13.89 -1.39
CA LEU A 44 -12.91 12.60 -1.92
C LEU A 44 -13.57 11.77 -0.82
N THR A 45 -14.89 11.78 -0.75
CA THR A 45 -15.67 10.80 0.03
C THR A 45 -16.04 9.63 -0.89
N PHE A 46 -15.40 8.48 -0.72
CA PHE A 46 -15.73 7.25 -1.47
C PHE A 46 -16.76 6.40 -0.70
N SER A 47 -17.91 6.16 -1.32
CA SER A 47 -18.91 5.18 -0.88
C SER A 47 -18.87 3.98 -1.84
N PRO A 48 -18.69 2.73 -1.38
CA PRO A 48 -18.46 1.60 -2.27
C PRO A 48 -19.76 0.87 -2.58
N LYS A 49 -20.42 1.21 -3.70
CA LYS A 49 -21.25 0.27 -4.44
C LYS A 49 -21.06 0.47 -5.94
N ASP A 50 -20.47 -0.56 -6.53
CA ASP A 50 -20.52 -0.92 -7.95
C ASP A 50 -20.14 0.16 -8.96
N THR A 51 -18.86 0.20 -9.37
CA THR A 51 -18.50 0.39 -10.78
C THR A 51 -17.02 0.12 -11.03
N LYS A 52 -16.78 -0.61 -12.12
CA LYS A 52 -15.51 -1.02 -12.73
C LYS A 52 -14.48 0.13 -12.83
N THR A 53 -13.71 0.34 -11.76
CA THR A 53 -12.63 1.33 -11.68
C THR A 53 -11.28 0.62 -11.83
N ALA A 54 -10.91 0.24 -13.05
CA ALA A 54 -9.65 -0.46 -13.32
C ALA A 54 -8.45 0.49 -13.49
N GLY A 55 -8.68 1.78 -13.75
CA GLY A 55 -7.62 2.75 -14.10
C GLY A 55 -7.13 3.63 -12.94
N PHE A 56 -7.98 3.98 -11.98
CA PHE A 56 -7.60 4.88 -10.88
C PHE A 56 -6.94 4.11 -9.72
N THR A 57 -7.38 2.89 -9.44
CA THR A 57 -6.83 2.02 -8.38
C THR A 57 -5.42 1.51 -8.73
N THR A 58 -5.14 1.19 -9.99
CA THR A 58 -3.81 0.74 -10.45
C THR A 58 -2.76 1.83 -10.35
N GLY A 59 -3.12 3.09 -10.65
CA GLY A 59 -2.22 4.24 -10.50
C GLY A 59 -1.86 4.51 -9.03
N VAL A 60 -2.85 4.45 -8.14
CA VAL A 60 -2.65 4.64 -6.69
C VAL A 60 -1.78 3.51 -6.12
N GLY A 61 -2.10 2.24 -6.38
CA GLY A 61 -1.34 1.10 -5.86
C GLY A 61 0.13 1.05 -6.32
N ARG A 62 0.41 1.46 -7.56
CA ARG A 62 1.79 1.57 -8.08
C ARG A 62 2.60 2.65 -7.37
N THR A 63 2.00 3.83 -7.22
CA THR A 63 2.65 4.96 -6.53
C THR A 63 2.82 4.65 -5.03
N GLN A 64 1.89 3.88 -4.47
CA GLN A 64 1.93 3.41 -3.09
C GLN A 64 3.09 2.43 -2.83
N ALA A 65 3.43 1.56 -3.79
CA ALA A 65 4.57 0.66 -3.65
C ALA A 65 5.89 1.42 -3.45
N ILE A 66 6.14 2.46 -4.26
CA ILE A 66 7.31 3.31 -4.11
C ILE A 66 7.27 4.07 -2.78
N SER A 67 6.12 4.64 -2.41
CA SER A 67 6.01 5.43 -1.18
C SER A 67 6.24 4.58 0.07
N VAL A 68 5.74 3.34 0.10
CA VAL A 68 6.01 2.37 1.17
C VAL A 68 7.47 1.92 1.14
N ALA A 69 8.02 1.60 -0.03
CA ALA A 69 9.43 1.20 -0.14
C ALA A 69 10.38 2.30 0.39
N ARG A 70 10.07 3.59 0.13
CA ARG A 70 10.85 4.73 0.62
C ARG A 70 10.95 4.81 2.14
N ARG A 71 9.96 4.30 2.88
CA ARG A 71 9.98 4.28 4.36
C ARG A 71 11.11 3.41 4.93
N TYR A 72 11.68 2.52 4.12
CA TYR A 72 12.73 1.60 4.54
C TYR A 72 14.14 2.01 4.09
N LEU A 73 14.29 3.13 3.38
CA LEU A 73 15.58 3.59 2.87
C LEU A 73 16.65 3.60 3.96
N GLY A 74 17.84 3.09 3.62
CA GLY A 74 18.96 2.99 4.56
C GLY A 74 18.95 1.73 5.43
N GLY A 75 17.80 1.08 5.62
CA GLY A 75 17.64 -0.06 6.52
C GLY A 75 17.65 -1.43 5.85
N ASN A 76 17.49 -2.46 6.66
CA ASN A 76 17.23 -3.85 6.23
C ASN A 76 16.02 -4.40 7.01
N PRO A 77 14.79 -4.24 6.50
CA PRO A 77 13.59 -4.67 7.21
C PRO A 77 13.39 -6.19 7.22
N THR A 78 14.25 -6.96 6.55
CA THR A 78 14.09 -8.41 6.42
C THR A 78 14.93 -9.19 7.44
N GLY A 79 15.89 -8.55 8.10
CA GLY A 79 16.88 -9.20 8.97
C GLY A 79 17.84 -10.14 8.24
N GLN A 80 17.72 -10.30 6.91
CA GLN A 80 18.51 -11.24 6.13
C GLN A 80 19.89 -10.70 5.82
N ARG A 81 20.92 -11.54 5.89
CA ARG A 81 22.31 -11.14 5.63
C ARG A 81 22.62 -10.88 4.16
N SER A 82 21.95 -11.60 3.24
CA SER A 82 22.19 -11.49 1.80
C SER A 82 20.97 -11.89 0.98
N GLN A 83 20.96 -11.51 -0.30
CA GLN A 83 20.02 -11.98 -1.33
C GLN A 83 18.53 -11.75 -1.02
N TRP A 84 18.21 -10.71 -0.25
CA TRP A 84 16.84 -10.44 0.24
C TRP A 84 16.07 -9.41 -0.60
N CYS A 85 16.50 -9.14 -1.83
CA CYS A 85 15.78 -8.20 -2.69
C CYS A 85 14.34 -8.65 -2.99
N ALA A 86 14.10 -9.95 -3.21
CA ALA A 86 12.74 -10.48 -3.41
C ALA A 86 11.92 -10.49 -2.10
N ASP A 87 12.56 -10.79 -0.97
CA ASP A 87 11.92 -10.70 0.36
C ASP A 87 11.41 -9.29 0.65
N PHE A 88 12.20 -8.27 0.28
CA PHE A 88 11.78 -6.89 0.39
C PHE A 88 10.59 -6.56 -0.52
N MET A 89 10.59 -7.04 -1.76
CA MET A 89 9.44 -6.85 -2.66
C MET A 89 8.18 -7.52 -2.08
N ASN A 90 8.29 -8.76 -1.59
CA ASN A 90 7.18 -9.47 -0.94
C ASN A 90 6.64 -8.69 0.27
N LEU A 91 7.54 -8.10 1.07
CA LEU A 91 7.17 -7.26 2.21
C LEU A 91 6.41 -6.01 1.75
N VAL A 92 6.89 -5.29 0.73
CA VAL A 92 6.24 -4.07 0.23
C VAL A 92 4.88 -4.39 -0.39
N GLU A 93 4.78 -5.43 -1.23
CA GLU A 93 3.51 -5.88 -1.80
C GLU A 93 2.49 -6.18 -0.69
N LYS A 94 2.90 -6.95 0.34
CA LYS A 94 2.02 -7.25 1.47
C LYS A 94 1.55 -6.00 2.21
N LYS A 95 2.40 -4.98 2.34
CA LYS A 95 2.06 -3.71 3.02
C LYS A 95 1.04 -2.86 2.27
N ILE A 96 0.90 -3.06 0.97
CA ILE A 96 -0.07 -2.35 0.12
C ILE A 96 -1.27 -3.23 -0.25
N GLY A 97 -1.45 -4.34 0.46
CA GLY A 97 -2.60 -5.23 0.29
C GLY A 97 -2.53 -6.15 -0.93
N ARG A 98 -1.33 -6.36 -1.48
CA ARG A 98 -1.08 -7.29 -2.61
C ARG A 98 -0.25 -8.47 -2.14
N GLU A 99 -0.48 -9.62 -2.73
CA GLU A 99 0.43 -10.75 -2.52
C GLU A 99 1.67 -10.56 -3.39
N GLY A 100 2.85 -10.76 -2.82
CA GLY A 100 4.08 -10.92 -3.61
C GLY A 100 4.15 -12.31 -4.25
N THR A 101 5.31 -12.69 -4.76
CA THR A 101 5.51 -14.05 -5.30
C THR A 101 5.72 -15.11 -4.21
N GLY A 102 5.97 -14.68 -2.96
CA GLY A 102 6.32 -15.57 -1.84
C GLY A 102 7.71 -16.21 -1.96
N SER A 103 8.40 -16.03 -3.10
CA SER A 103 9.71 -16.60 -3.36
C SER A 103 10.84 -15.64 -2.96
N ARG A 104 11.97 -16.21 -2.52
CA ARG A 104 13.24 -15.48 -2.32
C ARG A 104 13.98 -15.18 -3.62
N SER A 105 13.55 -15.76 -4.74
CA SER A 105 14.18 -15.57 -6.04
C SER A 105 13.68 -14.30 -6.72
N SER A 106 14.60 -13.40 -7.11
CA SER A 106 14.25 -12.21 -7.89
C SER A 106 13.57 -12.55 -9.22
N LYS A 107 13.95 -13.68 -9.83
CA LYS A 107 13.41 -14.13 -11.12
C LYS A 107 11.96 -14.59 -11.03
N SER A 108 11.46 -14.95 -9.85
CA SER A 108 10.04 -15.29 -9.65
C SER A 108 9.11 -14.15 -10.10
N TYR A 109 9.56 -12.91 -9.98
CA TYR A 109 8.79 -11.75 -10.40
C TYR A 109 8.59 -11.67 -11.92
N LEU A 110 9.33 -12.41 -12.75
CA LEU A 110 9.08 -12.46 -14.20
C LEU A 110 7.69 -13.00 -14.56
N ALA A 111 7.07 -13.79 -13.67
CA ALA A 111 5.71 -14.29 -13.83
C ALA A 111 4.65 -13.46 -13.09
N TYR A 112 5.05 -12.41 -12.37
CA TYR A 112 4.16 -11.61 -11.52
C TYR A 112 3.40 -10.54 -12.31
N GLY A 113 2.10 -10.35 -12.10
CA GLY A 113 1.32 -9.33 -12.80
C GLY A 113 1.34 -9.48 -14.33
N LYS A 114 1.29 -8.37 -15.08
CA LYS A 114 1.29 -8.34 -16.56
C LYS A 114 2.65 -7.91 -17.14
N PRO A 115 3.18 -8.55 -18.20
CA PRO A 115 4.37 -8.06 -18.90
C PRO A 115 4.09 -6.73 -19.58
N VAL A 116 5.07 -5.82 -19.54
CA VAL A 116 4.99 -4.52 -20.23
C VAL A 116 6.30 -4.18 -20.93
N SER A 117 6.21 -3.44 -22.04
CA SER A 117 7.38 -2.98 -22.81
C SER A 117 7.81 -1.56 -22.41
N ASN A 118 6.86 -0.76 -21.95
CA ASN A 118 7.08 0.63 -21.52
C ASN A 118 6.80 0.77 -20.02
N PRO A 119 7.83 0.70 -19.16
CA PRO A 119 7.65 0.71 -17.71
C PRO A 119 7.21 2.09 -17.21
N GLN A 120 6.38 2.09 -16.18
CA GLN A 120 5.94 3.28 -15.46
C GLN A 120 6.35 3.20 -13.98
N PRO A 121 6.49 4.32 -13.27
CA PRO A 121 6.82 4.30 -11.85
C PRO A 121 5.90 3.36 -11.07
N GLY A 122 6.52 2.46 -10.30
CA GLY A 122 5.85 1.41 -9.52
C GLY A 122 5.72 0.07 -10.24
N ASP A 123 6.05 -0.02 -11.53
CA ASP A 123 6.23 -1.31 -12.19
C ASP A 123 7.47 -2.02 -11.62
N ILE A 124 7.46 -3.35 -11.60
CA ILE A 124 8.55 -4.17 -11.10
C ILE A 124 9.52 -4.45 -12.23
N VAL A 125 10.82 -4.31 -11.95
CA VAL A 125 11.90 -4.60 -12.90
C VAL A 125 12.73 -5.74 -12.37
N VAL A 126 12.91 -6.77 -13.21
CA VAL A 126 13.79 -7.90 -12.89
C VAL A 126 15.07 -7.76 -13.70
N LEU A 127 16.22 -7.84 -13.02
CA LEU A 127 17.55 -7.72 -13.63
C LEU A 127 18.35 -9.01 -13.52
N ALA A 128 19.16 -9.25 -14.54
CA ALA A 128 20.26 -10.19 -14.51
C ALA A 128 21.41 -9.67 -13.62
N ARG A 129 22.11 -10.59 -12.95
CA ARG A 129 23.34 -10.33 -12.20
C ARG A 129 24.21 -11.58 -12.22
N ARG A 130 25.52 -11.45 -12.33
CA ARG A 130 26.43 -12.59 -12.12
C ARG A 130 26.18 -13.19 -10.73
N GLY A 131 25.92 -14.48 -10.65
CA GLY A 131 25.58 -15.17 -9.40
C GLY A 131 24.13 -14.98 -8.93
N GLY A 132 23.20 -14.52 -9.77
CA GLY A 132 21.77 -14.49 -9.43
C GLY A 132 20.93 -13.52 -10.25
N GLY A 133 19.96 -12.88 -9.58
CA GLY A 133 19.13 -11.82 -10.14
C GLY A 133 19.07 -10.61 -9.20
N HIS A 134 18.36 -9.58 -9.62
CA HIS A 134 17.95 -8.47 -8.77
C HIS A 134 16.54 -8.03 -9.15
N VAL A 135 15.81 -7.43 -8.21
CA VAL A 135 14.44 -6.96 -8.43
C VAL A 135 14.21 -5.69 -7.63
N GLY A 136 13.44 -4.76 -8.19
CA GLY A 136 13.07 -3.49 -7.58
C GLY A 136 11.91 -2.84 -8.31
N TYR A 137 11.37 -1.77 -7.71
CA TYR A 137 10.37 -0.93 -8.37
C TYR A 137 11.03 0.10 -9.25
N PHE A 138 10.57 0.22 -10.49
CA PHE A 138 10.96 1.26 -11.42
C PHE A 138 10.59 2.63 -10.86
N MET A 139 11.55 3.54 -10.82
CA MET A 139 11.33 4.94 -10.43
C MET A 139 11.36 5.89 -11.62
N GLY A 140 12.09 5.52 -12.67
CA GLY A 140 12.26 6.36 -13.86
C GLY A 140 13.55 6.05 -14.60
N TRP A 141 13.87 6.96 -15.52
CA TRP A 141 15.13 6.97 -16.25
C TRP A 141 16.06 8.03 -15.65
N LYS A 142 17.33 7.68 -15.49
CA LYS A 142 18.38 8.60 -15.04
C LYS A 142 19.64 8.32 -15.85
N ASP A 143 20.12 9.31 -16.59
CA ASP A 143 21.34 9.22 -17.41
C ASP A 143 21.35 7.98 -18.34
N GLY A 144 20.23 7.72 -19.01
CA GLY A 144 20.06 6.57 -19.92
C GLY A 144 19.95 5.20 -19.22
N LYS A 145 19.99 5.16 -17.89
CA LYS A 145 19.88 3.96 -17.05
C LYS A 145 18.50 3.89 -16.39
N ILE A 146 18.07 2.69 -16.04
CA ILE A 146 16.88 2.51 -15.21
C ILE A 146 17.23 2.87 -13.76
N GLU A 147 16.37 3.63 -13.08
CA GLU A 147 16.48 3.91 -11.65
C GLU A 147 15.47 3.03 -10.89
N LEU A 148 15.95 2.27 -9.90
CA LEU A 148 15.13 1.36 -9.10
C LEU A 148 15.26 1.67 -7.61
N ILE A 149 14.15 1.59 -6.88
CA ILE A 149 14.18 1.36 -5.42
C ILE A 149 14.06 -0.14 -5.14
N SER A 150 14.98 -0.66 -4.33
CA SER A 150 15.10 -2.11 -4.10
C SER A 150 15.72 -2.43 -2.75
N GLY A 151 15.45 -3.65 -2.27
CA GLY A 151 16.14 -4.24 -1.13
C GLY A 151 17.49 -4.80 -1.51
N ASN A 152 18.38 -4.96 -0.53
CA ASN A 152 19.73 -5.49 -0.69
C ASN A 152 20.60 -4.73 -1.73
N HIS A 153 20.31 -3.46 -1.99
CA HIS A 153 21.21 -2.57 -2.71
C HIS A 153 22.30 -2.08 -1.75
N GLY A 154 23.51 -2.62 -1.88
CA GLY A 154 24.59 -2.31 -0.93
C GLY A 154 24.27 -2.72 0.51
N ARG A 155 23.61 -3.88 0.71
CA ARG A 155 23.15 -4.41 2.01
C ARG A 155 22.06 -3.58 2.72
N LYS A 156 21.40 -2.68 2.00
CA LYS A 156 20.29 -1.86 2.50
C LYS A 156 19.18 -1.74 1.47
N VAL A 157 18.05 -1.17 1.87
CA VAL A 157 17.09 -0.61 0.93
C VAL A 157 17.67 0.68 0.38
N GLY A 158 17.69 0.80 -0.94
CA GLY A 158 18.32 1.94 -1.61
C GLY A 158 17.79 2.16 -3.01
N ILE A 159 18.13 3.33 -3.53
CA ILE A 159 17.90 3.72 -4.91
C ILE A 159 19.19 3.51 -5.68
N GLY A 160 19.12 2.78 -6.79
CA GLY A 160 20.26 2.49 -7.63
C GLY A 160 19.92 2.55 -9.11
N THR A 161 20.90 2.93 -9.93
CA THR A 161 20.76 2.97 -11.38
C THR A 161 21.43 1.77 -12.04
N TYR A 162 20.82 1.21 -13.08
CA TYR A 162 21.35 0.04 -13.79
C TYR A 162 21.23 0.18 -15.32
N PRO A 163 22.16 -0.39 -16.10
CA PRO A 163 22.05 -0.37 -17.56
C PRO A 163 20.86 -1.20 -18.05
N LYS A 164 20.21 -0.75 -19.12
CA LYS A 164 19.08 -1.46 -19.76
C LYS A 164 19.43 -2.90 -20.16
N SER A 165 20.68 -3.16 -20.54
CA SER A 165 21.17 -4.48 -20.92
C SER A 165 21.05 -5.55 -19.83
N ARG A 166 20.86 -5.15 -18.57
CA ARG A 166 20.61 -6.09 -17.47
C ARG A 166 19.15 -6.45 -17.30
N VAL A 167 18.21 -5.78 -17.97
CA VAL A 167 16.79 -6.03 -17.77
C VAL A 167 16.39 -7.37 -18.38
N LEU A 168 15.76 -8.21 -17.56
CA LEU A 168 15.12 -9.46 -17.98
C LEU A 168 13.63 -9.27 -18.28
N GLY A 169 12.98 -8.31 -17.62
CA GLY A 169 11.60 -7.97 -17.91
C GLY A 169 11.04 -6.87 -16.99
N TYR A 170 9.99 -6.23 -17.46
CA TYR A 170 9.16 -5.30 -16.70
C TYR A 170 7.78 -5.90 -16.47
N ARG A 171 7.27 -5.73 -15.26
CA ARG A 171 6.03 -6.37 -14.82
C ARG A 171 5.17 -5.35 -14.09
N ARG A 172 3.93 -5.21 -14.52
CA ARG A 172 2.93 -4.37 -13.90
C ARG A 172 2.09 -5.21 -12.94
N PRO A 173 2.19 -5.00 -11.61
CA PRO A 173 1.33 -5.67 -10.63
C PRO A 173 -0.15 -5.46 -10.92
#